data_AF-A0A7K1HIY2-F1
#
_entry.id   AF-A0A7K1HIY2-F1
#
_cell.length_a   1.000
_cell.length_b   1.000
_cell.length_c   1.000
_cell.angle_alpha   90.00
_cell.angle_beta   90.00
_cell.angle_gamma   90.00
#
_symmetry.space_group_name_H-M   'P 1'
#
loop_
_entity.id
_entity.type
_entity.pdbx_description
1 polymer ?
#
loop_
_entity_poly.entity_id
_entity_poly.type
_entity_poly.pdbx_seq_one_letter_code
_entity_poly.pdbx_strand_id
1 'polypeptide(L)'
;MLDFQKELLYLWILTLNYTIMKKFYYVILSMIAIALVSCTSELDEINNTVHQQETLSGNELGANLMKSFQNAVSRSSEIKHLSYPSYYGGAYLNKEGKLVVKVVNKTSEEIEKDLITRCGGNGSIVDICEYSYSELLNAAEKMDNYLLSKKNADNPFEFYGFSICDTDNNIEVYLGDISESNIQDFKKEVLEEPFLKFVKSEKPAFLSVILT
;
A
#
# COMPACT_ATOMS: atom_id res chain seq x y z
N MET A 1 21.03 8.48 -76.02
CA MET A 1 21.08 9.73 -75.25
C MET A 1 20.09 9.74 -74.08
N LEU A 2 18.87 9.20 -74.26
CA LEU A 2 17.84 9.15 -73.21
C LEU A 2 18.13 8.16 -72.05
N ASP A 3 18.78 7.02 -72.31
CA ASP A 3 19.07 6.03 -71.27
C ASP A 3 20.20 6.46 -70.31
N PHE A 4 21.21 7.16 -70.83
CA PHE A 4 22.31 7.69 -70.01
C PHE A 4 21.82 8.76 -69.01
N GLN A 5 20.84 9.58 -69.40
CA GLN A 5 20.21 10.58 -68.52
C GLN A 5 19.40 9.91 -67.40
N LYS A 6 18.75 8.76 -67.68
CA LYS A 6 18.01 8.00 -66.67
C LYS A 6 18.92 7.33 -65.65
N GLU A 7 20.05 6.76 -66.08
CA GLU A 7 21.04 6.18 -65.15
C GLU A 7 21.67 7.23 -64.23
N LEU A 8 22.00 8.41 -64.76
CA LEU A 8 22.50 9.53 -63.96
C LEU A 8 21.47 10.02 -62.94
N LEU A 9 20.19 10.11 -63.34
CA LEU A 9 19.11 10.48 -62.44
C LEU A 9 18.91 9.43 -61.34
N TYR A 10 19.01 8.14 -61.67
CA TYR A 10 18.88 7.05 -60.70
C TYR A 10 20.02 7.07 -59.66
N LEU A 11 21.27 7.25 -60.11
CA LEU A 11 22.43 7.39 -59.22
C LEU A 11 22.32 8.66 -58.34
N TRP A 12 21.79 9.76 -58.88
CA TRP A 12 21.57 10.98 -58.13
C TRP A 12 20.49 10.80 -57.05
N ILE A 13 19.38 10.12 -57.35
CA ILE A 13 18.34 9.79 -56.36
C ILE A 13 18.88 8.85 -55.27
N LEU A 14 19.69 7.85 -55.62
CA LEU A 14 20.30 6.94 -54.66
C LEU A 14 21.26 7.65 -53.70
N THR A 15 22.11 8.53 -54.22
CA THR A 15 23.05 9.31 -53.39
C THR A 15 22.33 10.34 -52.53
N LEU A 16 21.25 10.95 -53.04
CA LEU A 16 20.40 11.85 -52.27
C LEU A 16 19.69 11.12 -51.13
N ASN A 17 19.07 9.97 -51.41
CA ASN A 17 18.40 9.13 -50.40
C ASN A 17 19.38 8.61 -49.34
N TYR A 18 20.58 8.19 -49.74
CA TYR A 18 21.63 7.77 -48.81
C TYR A 18 22.08 8.91 -47.89
N THR A 19 22.21 10.12 -48.43
CA THR A 19 22.58 11.32 -47.65
C THR A 19 21.46 11.71 -46.68
N ILE A 20 20.21 11.61 -47.11
CA ILE A 20 19.03 11.86 -46.25
C ILE A 20 18.93 10.80 -45.14
N MET A 21 19.05 9.51 -45.46
CA MET A 21 19.00 8.42 -44.49
C MET A 21 20.13 8.51 -43.45
N LYS A 22 21.34 8.91 -43.85
CA LYS A 22 22.44 9.17 -42.89
C LYS A 22 22.08 10.29 -41.91
N LYS A 23 21.51 11.39 -42.40
CA LYS A 23 21.09 12.50 -41.53
C LYS A 23 19.96 12.08 -40.59
N PHE A 24 18.99 11.31 -41.07
CA PHE A 24 17.92 10.75 -40.23
C PHE A 24 18.45 9.76 -39.19
N TYR A 25 19.44 8.92 -39.53
CA TYR A 25 20.08 8.01 -38.58
C TYR A 25 20.77 8.77 -37.43
N TYR A 26 21.49 9.86 -37.72
CA TYR A 26 22.09 10.70 -36.68
C TYR A 26 21.06 11.39 -35.78
N VAL A 27 19.90 11.79 -36.34
CA VAL A 27 18.79 12.37 -35.56
C VAL A 27 18.16 11.33 -34.63
N ILE A 28 17.95 10.10 -35.12
CA ILE A 28 17.41 9.00 -34.29
C ILE A 28 18.41 8.61 -33.18
N LEU A 29 19.70 8.53 -33.49
CA LEU A 29 20.75 8.23 -32.51
C LEU A 29 20.83 9.32 -31.42
N SER A 30 20.64 10.59 -31.79
CA SER A 30 20.56 11.72 -30.85
C SER A 30 19.35 11.62 -29.92
N MET A 31 18.17 11.23 -30.43
CA MET A 31 16.98 11.07 -29.58
C MET A 31 17.10 9.91 -28.60
N ILE A 32 17.77 8.81 -28.98
CA ILE A 32 18.07 7.70 -28.07
C ILE A 32 19.04 8.13 -26.96
N ALA A 33 20.05 8.97 -27.27
CA ALA A 33 20.98 9.51 -26.27
C ALA A 33 20.27 10.43 -25.26
N ILE A 34 19.32 11.25 -25.70
CA ILE A 34 18.52 12.12 -24.81
C ILE A 34 17.61 11.29 -23.90
N ALA A 35 17.04 10.18 -24.41
CA ALA A 35 16.21 9.28 -23.61
C ALA A 35 16.99 8.55 -22.49
N LEU A 36 18.31 8.39 -22.64
CA LEU A 36 19.18 7.81 -21.60
C LEU A 36 19.67 8.83 -20.56
N VAL A 37 19.56 10.14 -20.85
CA VAL A 37 19.96 11.22 -19.92
C VAL A 37 18.81 11.65 -18.98
N SER A 38 17.57 11.27 -19.26
CA SER A 38 16.43 11.53 -18.35
C SER A 38 16.41 10.72 -17.04
N CYS A 39 17.49 10.00 -16.73
CA CYS A 39 17.75 9.41 -15.41
C CYS A 39 19.17 9.77 -14.93
N THR A 40 19.40 11.05 -14.66
CA THR A 40 20.40 11.47 -13.68
C THR A 40 19.67 12.42 -12.76
N SER A 41 19.20 11.88 -11.63
CA SER A 41 18.88 12.71 -10.48
C SER A 41 20.11 13.54 -10.15
N GLU A 42 19.89 14.81 -9.80
CA GLU A 42 20.90 15.75 -9.34
C GLU A 42 21.86 15.07 -8.35
N LEU A 43 23.11 14.88 -8.77
CA LEU A 43 24.21 14.56 -7.87
C LEU A 43 24.62 15.89 -7.26
N ASP A 44 24.03 16.22 -6.12
CA ASP A 44 24.50 17.32 -5.30
C ASP A 44 25.97 17.09 -4.92
N GLU A 45 26.76 18.15 -5.12
CA GLU A 45 28.18 18.20 -4.84
C GLU A 45 28.47 17.77 -3.39
N ILE A 46 29.46 16.88 -3.25
CA ILE A 46 30.02 16.46 -1.96
C ILE A 46 30.71 17.67 -1.31
N ASN A 47 29.96 18.44 -0.53
CA ASN A 47 30.52 19.25 0.54
C ASN A 47 30.44 18.43 1.83
N ASN A 48 31.59 18.26 2.48
CA ASN A 48 31.71 17.65 3.80
C ASN A 48 31.00 18.51 4.85
N THR A 49 29.68 18.43 4.90
CA THR A 49 28.86 18.74 6.06
C THR A 49 28.45 17.42 6.67
N VAL A 50 28.72 17.25 7.96
CA VAL A 50 28.22 16.18 8.82
C VAL A 50 26.85 15.72 8.30
N HIS A 51 26.72 14.48 7.85
CA HIS A 51 25.47 13.88 7.40
C HIS A 51 24.46 13.96 8.56
N GLN A 52 23.71 15.06 8.64
CA GLN A 52 22.40 15.05 9.26
C GLN A 52 21.58 14.14 8.35
N GLN A 53 21.40 12.90 8.79
CA GLN A 53 20.40 12.02 8.23
C GLN A 53 19.09 12.80 8.24
N GLU A 54 18.59 13.17 7.06
CA GLU A 54 17.30 13.85 6.94
C GLU A 54 16.27 12.95 7.66
N THR A 55 15.80 13.41 8.81
CA THR A 55 14.79 12.69 9.57
C THR A 55 13.49 12.75 8.78
N LEU A 56 13.16 11.64 8.11
CA LEU A 56 11.90 11.46 7.40
C LEU A 56 10.72 11.81 8.33
N SER A 57 9.72 12.46 7.76
CA SER A 57 8.46 12.73 8.46
C SER A 57 7.73 11.42 8.78
N GLY A 58 6.82 11.45 9.77
CA GLY A 58 6.00 10.26 10.08
C GLY A 58 5.19 9.76 8.88
N ASN A 59 4.75 10.66 7.99
CA ASN A 59 4.09 10.32 6.75
C ASN A 59 5.00 9.52 5.81
N GLU A 60 6.25 9.96 5.62
CA GLU A 60 7.21 9.28 4.75
C GLU A 60 7.62 7.92 5.32
N LEU A 61 7.89 7.86 6.62
CA LEU A 61 8.15 6.59 7.32
C LEU A 61 6.96 5.62 7.14
N GLY A 62 5.73 6.10 7.31
CA GLY A 62 4.51 5.30 7.17
C GLY A 62 4.27 4.81 5.73
N ALA A 63 4.51 5.68 4.75
CA ALA A 63 4.40 5.33 3.34
C ALA A 63 5.43 4.25 2.95
N ASN A 64 6.67 4.39 3.43
CA ASN A 64 7.72 3.39 3.23
C ASN A 64 7.35 2.06 3.90
N LEU A 65 6.88 2.10 5.15
CA LEU A 65 6.44 0.92 5.88
C LEU A 65 5.35 0.17 5.11
N MET A 66 4.29 0.87 4.67
CA MET A 66 3.19 0.26 3.92
C MET A 66 3.66 -0.30 2.57
N LYS A 67 4.56 0.39 1.88
CA LYS A 67 5.18 -0.10 0.65
C LYS A 67 5.99 -1.37 0.88
N SER A 68 6.66 -1.50 2.04
CA SER A 68 7.47 -2.67 2.38
C SER A 68 6.66 -3.96 2.54
N PHE A 69 5.36 -3.86 2.82
CA PHE A 69 4.45 -5.02 2.92
C PHE A 69 3.96 -5.52 1.57
N GLN A 70 4.12 -4.74 0.51
CA GLN A 70 3.77 -5.18 -0.84
C GLN A 70 4.85 -6.15 -1.31
N ASN A 71 4.51 -7.44 -1.39
CA ASN A 71 5.40 -8.42 -2.01
C ASN A 71 5.76 -7.94 -3.43
N ALA A 72 7.04 -8.03 -3.80
CA ALA A 72 7.48 -7.78 -5.17
C ALA A 72 6.75 -8.76 -6.09
N VAL A 73 5.74 -8.26 -6.80
CA VAL A 73 4.89 -9.04 -7.69
C VAL A 73 5.77 -9.77 -8.71
N SER A 74 5.78 -11.10 -8.69
CA SER A 74 6.13 -11.88 -9.86
C SER A 74 5.11 -11.52 -10.94
N ARG A 75 5.58 -11.20 -12.15
CA ARG A 75 4.84 -10.56 -13.27
C ARG A 75 3.54 -11.25 -13.76
N SER A 76 3.01 -12.23 -13.04
CA SER A 76 1.93 -13.13 -13.47
C SER A 76 0.66 -13.12 -12.61
N SER A 77 0.52 -12.27 -11.58
CA SER A 77 -0.72 -12.19 -10.80
C SER A 77 -1.10 -10.75 -10.47
N GLU A 78 -2.28 -10.32 -10.90
CA GLU A 78 -2.87 -8.99 -10.65
C GLU A 78 -3.21 -8.72 -9.16
N ILE A 79 -3.07 -9.73 -8.29
CA ILE A 79 -3.37 -9.61 -6.86
C ILE A 79 -2.09 -9.27 -6.09
N LYS A 80 -2.00 -8.03 -5.60
CA LYS A 80 -0.99 -7.63 -4.61
C LYS A 80 -1.31 -8.32 -3.28
N HIS A 81 -0.63 -9.41 -2.97
CA HIS A 81 -0.70 -10.00 -1.63
C HIS A 81 0.14 -9.15 -0.67
N LEU A 82 -0.50 -8.53 0.32
CA LEU A 82 0.20 -7.86 1.41
C LEU A 82 0.75 -8.94 2.36
N SER A 83 2.00 -8.79 2.78
CA SER A 83 2.65 -9.70 3.72
C SER A 83 3.10 -8.91 4.94
N TYR A 84 2.42 -9.13 6.06
CA TYR A 84 2.74 -8.49 7.33
C TYR A 84 3.68 -9.38 8.15
N PRO A 85 4.77 -8.84 8.71
CA PRO A 85 5.55 -9.55 9.71
C PRO A 85 4.68 -9.98 10.88
N SER A 86 4.96 -11.15 11.48
CA SER A 86 4.18 -11.68 12.61
C SER A 86 4.20 -10.78 13.85
N TYR A 87 5.23 -9.94 13.99
CA TYR A 87 5.33 -8.98 15.09
C TYR A 87 4.50 -7.72 14.84
N TYR A 88 4.02 -7.44 13.62
CA TYR A 88 3.36 -6.18 13.29
C TYR A 88 1.91 -6.18 13.80
N GLY A 89 1.53 -5.16 14.57
CA GLY A 89 0.21 -4.99 15.19
C GLY A 89 -0.64 -3.84 14.63
N GLY A 90 -0.15 -3.13 13.61
CA GLY A 90 -0.76 -1.90 13.08
C GLY A 90 0.17 -0.70 13.18
N ALA A 91 -0.23 0.42 12.58
CA ALA A 91 0.52 1.67 12.67
C ALA A 91 -0.41 2.88 12.50
N TYR A 92 -0.09 3.97 13.18
CA TYR A 92 -0.85 5.22 13.09
C TYR A 92 0.07 6.43 13.25
N LEU A 93 -0.44 7.61 12.89
CA LEU A 93 0.22 8.88 13.17
C LEU A 93 -0.32 9.44 14.48
N ASN A 94 0.58 9.74 15.41
CA ASN A 94 0.20 10.39 16.65
C ASN A 94 -0.11 11.90 16.43
N LYS A 95 -0.50 12.60 17.49
CA LYS A 95 -0.89 14.02 17.42
C LYS A 95 0.25 14.94 16.99
N GLU A 96 1.51 14.51 17.17
CA GLU A 96 2.70 15.22 16.74
C GLU A 96 3.14 14.85 15.30
N GLY A 97 2.35 14.03 14.60
CA GLY A 97 2.66 13.58 13.23
C GLY A 97 3.79 12.55 13.16
N LYS A 98 4.15 11.91 14.28
CA LYS A 98 5.13 10.82 14.31
C LYS A 98 4.45 9.48 14.04
N LEU A 99 5.13 8.62 13.30
CA LEU A 99 4.71 7.25 13.07
C LEU A 99 4.86 6.44 14.36
N VAL A 100 3.77 5.87 14.84
CA VAL A 100 3.76 4.85 15.89
C VAL A 100 3.49 3.50 15.23
N VAL A 101 4.37 2.53 15.46
CA VAL A 101 4.23 1.16 14.98
C VAL A 101 3.93 0.26 16.17
N LYS A 102 2.80 -0.44 16.12
CA LYS A 102 2.40 -1.43 17.12
C LYS A 102 3.17 -2.73 16.87
N VAL A 103 3.77 -3.26 17.92
CA VAL A 103 4.57 -4.49 17.87
C VAL A 103 4.08 -5.47 18.94
N VAL A 104 3.82 -6.71 18.53
CA VAL A 104 3.40 -7.77 19.43
C VAL A 104 4.56 -8.21 20.32
N ASN A 105 4.29 -8.43 21.61
CA ASN A 105 5.27 -8.84 22.62
C ASN A 105 6.36 -7.78 22.91
N LYS A 106 7.61 -8.18 23.11
CA LYS A 106 8.73 -7.27 23.40
C LYS A 106 9.46 -6.90 22.12
N THR A 107 9.99 -5.69 22.08
CA THR A 107 10.95 -5.28 21.07
C THR A 107 12.26 -6.07 21.20
N SER A 108 12.83 -6.50 20.07
CA SER A 108 14.18 -7.07 19.97
C SER A 108 15.01 -6.25 19.00
N GLU A 109 16.35 -6.34 19.08
CA GLU A 109 17.24 -5.67 18.11
C GLU A 109 16.93 -6.07 16.66
N GLU A 110 16.46 -7.30 16.43
CA GLU A 110 16.06 -7.78 15.11
C GLU A 110 14.81 -7.05 14.59
N ILE A 111 13.79 -6.90 15.44
CA ILE A 111 12.57 -6.17 15.10
C ILE A 111 12.89 -4.69 14.84
N GLU A 112 13.73 -4.06 15.65
CA GLU A 112 14.14 -2.67 15.42
C GLU A 112 14.86 -2.49 14.08
N LYS A 113 15.82 -3.37 13.77
CA LYS A 113 16.55 -3.33 12.48
C LYS A 113 15.63 -3.55 11.29
N ASP A 114 14.69 -4.49 11.40
CA ASP A 114 13.69 -4.72 10.34
C ASP A 114 12.77 -3.50 10.16
N LEU A 115 12.29 -2.90 11.26
CA LEU A 115 11.46 -1.69 11.20
C LEU A 115 12.20 -0.50 10.59
N ILE A 116 13.45 -0.26 10.96
CA ILE A 116 14.28 0.81 10.36
C ILE A 116 14.42 0.57 8.85
N THR A 117 14.68 -0.68 8.46
CA THR A 117 14.81 -1.07 7.05
C THR A 117 13.51 -0.82 6.28
N ARG A 118 12.36 -1.23 6.84
CA ARG A 118 11.04 -1.08 6.23
C ARG A 118 10.60 0.38 6.13
N CYS A 119 10.87 1.19 7.15
CA CYS A 119 10.54 2.61 7.16
C CYS A 119 11.51 3.44 6.30
N GLY A 120 12.63 2.87 5.87
CA GLY A 120 13.68 3.57 5.12
C GLY A 120 14.51 4.53 5.99
N GLY A 121 14.44 4.41 7.33
CA GLY A 121 15.11 5.30 8.26
C GLY A 121 14.65 5.14 9.71
N ASN A 122 15.30 5.91 10.58
CA ASN A 122 14.95 6.01 12.00
C ASN A 122 13.83 7.04 12.22
N GLY A 123 13.20 7.04 13.40
CA GLY A 123 12.27 8.09 13.82
C GLY A 123 10.83 7.63 14.09
N SER A 124 10.52 6.35 13.81
CA SER A 124 9.28 5.73 14.28
C SER A 124 9.34 5.47 15.80
N ILE A 125 8.17 5.50 16.43
CA ILE A 125 7.96 5.10 17.82
C ILE A 125 7.47 3.65 17.80
N VAL A 126 8.08 2.79 18.59
CA VAL A 126 7.60 1.43 18.80
C VAL A 126 6.70 1.42 20.03
N ASP A 127 5.48 0.92 19.87
CA ASP A 127 4.52 0.74 20.95
C ASP A 127 4.09 -0.72 21.02
N ILE A 128 3.97 -1.28 22.23
CA ILE A 128 3.72 -2.71 22.41
C ILE A 128 2.21 -3.00 22.37
N CYS A 129 1.84 -4.11 21.73
CA CYS A 129 0.46 -4.57 21.64
C CYS A 129 0.33 -6.08 21.87
N GLU A 130 -0.91 -6.55 22.01
CA GLU A 130 -1.21 -7.96 22.33
C GLU A 130 -1.48 -8.78 21.07
N TYR A 131 -2.13 -8.19 20.06
CA TYR A 131 -2.61 -8.89 18.88
C TYR A 131 -1.86 -8.43 17.63
N SER A 132 -1.47 -9.37 16.78
CA SER A 132 -0.90 -9.06 15.47
C SER A 132 -1.97 -8.52 14.53
N TYR A 133 -1.55 -7.71 13.57
CA TYR A 133 -2.42 -7.18 12.54
C TYR A 133 -3.04 -8.32 11.69
N SER A 134 -2.31 -9.42 11.52
CA SER A 134 -2.82 -10.62 10.84
C SER A 134 -3.96 -11.29 11.62
N GLU A 135 -3.91 -11.33 12.95
CA GLU A 135 -5.03 -11.82 13.77
C GLU A 135 -6.27 -10.93 13.61
N LEU A 136 -6.08 -9.61 13.64
CA LEU A 136 -7.17 -8.65 13.42
C LEU A 136 -7.77 -8.77 12.00
N LEU A 137 -6.93 -8.90 10.96
CA LEU A 137 -7.39 -9.10 9.59
C LEU A 137 -8.16 -10.41 9.41
N ASN A 138 -7.71 -11.50 10.02
CA ASN A 138 -8.42 -12.78 9.94
C ASN A 138 -9.82 -12.70 10.58
N ALA A 139 -9.96 -11.99 11.70
CA ALA A 139 -11.26 -11.75 12.31
C ALA A 139 -12.14 -10.83 11.45
N ALA A 140 -11.58 -9.75 10.90
CA ALA A 140 -12.25 -8.87 9.96
C ALA A 140 -12.80 -9.65 8.74
N GLU A 141 -12.00 -10.54 8.15
CA GLU A 141 -12.43 -11.36 7.01
C GLU A 141 -13.61 -12.28 7.37
N LYS A 142 -13.62 -12.88 8.57
CA LYS A 142 -14.76 -13.69 9.04
C LYS A 142 -16.04 -12.84 9.18
N MET A 143 -15.93 -11.62 9.70
CA MET A 143 -17.07 -10.69 9.83
C MET A 143 -17.57 -10.20 8.46
N ASP A 144 -16.68 -9.88 7.53
CA ASP A 144 -17.04 -9.51 6.16
C ASP A 144 -17.77 -10.66 5.46
N ASN A 145 -17.24 -11.88 5.56
CA ASN A 145 -17.88 -13.08 5.01
C ASN A 145 -19.27 -13.31 5.61
N TYR A 146 -19.42 -13.08 6.92
CA TYR A 146 -20.73 -13.14 7.57
C TYR A 146 -21.70 -12.12 6.98
N LEU A 147 -21.32 -10.83 6.91
CA LEU A 147 -22.16 -9.76 6.34
C LEU A 147 -22.54 -10.05 4.87
N LEU A 148 -21.59 -10.56 4.07
CA LEU A 148 -21.83 -10.94 2.68
C LEU A 148 -22.79 -12.12 2.56
N SER A 149 -22.76 -13.08 3.50
CA SER A 149 -23.68 -14.22 3.51
C SER A 149 -25.12 -13.83 3.84
N LYS A 150 -25.33 -12.71 4.54
CA LYS A 150 -26.64 -12.22 5.00
C LYS A 150 -27.29 -11.22 4.03
N LYS A 151 -26.78 -11.12 2.78
CA LYS A 151 -27.10 -10.09 1.78
C LYS A 151 -28.60 -9.81 1.50
N ASN A 152 -29.54 -10.62 1.98
CA ASN A 152 -30.99 -10.43 1.85
C ASN A 152 -31.81 -11.03 3.04
N ALA A 153 -31.21 -11.20 4.21
CA ALA A 153 -31.87 -11.75 5.39
C ALA A 153 -31.89 -10.72 6.51
N ASP A 154 -32.85 -10.84 7.44
CA ASP A 154 -32.88 -10.10 8.71
C ASP A 154 -31.45 -9.88 9.22
N ASN A 155 -31.11 -8.64 9.54
CA ASN A 155 -29.81 -8.32 10.14
C ASN A 155 -29.87 -8.77 11.60
N PRO A 156 -29.41 -10.00 11.92
CA PRO A 156 -29.54 -10.48 13.27
C PRO A 156 -28.67 -9.58 14.16
N PHE A 157 -29.14 -9.35 15.40
CA PHE A 157 -28.46 -8.49 16.37
C PHE A 157 -28.10 -7.08 15.88
N GLU A 158 -28.72 -6.59 14.80
CA GLU A 158 -28.48 -5.27 14.23
C GLU A 158 -26.99 -4.99 13.95
N PHE A 159 -26.27 -5.97 13.39
CA PHE A 159 -24.86 -5.83 13.02
C PHE A 159 -24.65 -4.93 11.81
N TYR A 160 -24.07 -3.75 12.02
CA TYR A 160 -23.94 -2.71 10.99
C TYR A 160 -22.56 -2.64 10.34
N GLY A 161 -21.57 -3.32 10.89
CA GLY A 161 -20.21 -3.36 10.36
C GLY A 161 -19.16 -3.34 11.47
N PHE A 162 -17.90 -3.17 11.08
CA PHE A 162 -16.79 -3.16 12.01
C PHE A 162 -15.64 -2.29 11.47
N SER A 163 -14.68 -1.97 12.34
CA SER A 163 -13.42 -1.33 11.93
C SER A 163 -12.26 -1.78 12.81
N ILE A 164 -11.10 -2.04 12.21
CA ILE A 164 -9.85 -2.24 12.94
C ILE A 164 -9.40 -0.88 13.51
N CYS A 165 -9.11 -0.84 14.81
CA CYS A 165 -8.55 0.34 15.48
C CYS A 165 -7.05 0.12 15.73
N ASP A 166 -6.21 0.70 14.87
CA ASP A 166 -4.75 0.58 14.99
C ASP A 166 -4.19 1.18 16.29
N THR A 167 -4.88 2.19 16.85
CA THR A 167 -4.44 2.86 18.08
C THR A 167 -4.64 1.97 19.31
N ASP A 168 -5.79 1.31 19.40
CA ASP A 168 -6.17 0.50 20.56
C ASP A 168 -5.90 -1.00 20.36
N ASN A 169 -5.40 -1.41 19.19
CA ASN A 169 -5.13 -2.80 18.82
C ASN A 169 -6.35 -3.72 19.05
N ASN A 170 -7.50 -3.27 18.55
CA ASN A 170 -8.78 -3.98 18.68
C ASN A 170 -9.62 -3.85 17.41
N ILE A 171 -10.78 -4.50 17.39
CA ILE A 171 -11.82 -4.28 16.37
C ILE A 171 -13.05 -3.73 17.06
N GLU A 172 -13.52 -2.58 16.58
CA GLU A 172 -14.82 -2.05 16.97
C GLU A 172 -15.91 -2.70 16.13
N VAL A 173 -16.87 -3.35 16.80
CA VAL A 173 -18.03 -4.02 16.20
C VAL A 173 -19.26 -3.16 16.44
N TYR A 174 -19.91 -2.72 15.37
CA TYR A 174 -21.04 -1.78 15.45
C TYR A 174 -22.36 -2.54 15.47
N LEU A 175 -23.06 -2.50 16.60
CA LEU A 175 -24.38 -3.12 16.79
C LEU A 175 -25.44 -2.06 17.11
N GLY A 176 -26.68 -2.26 16.65
CA GLY A 176 -27.81 -1.41 17.04
C GLY A 176 -28.28 -1.63 18.49
N ASP A 177 -28.21 -2.88 18.96
CA ASP A 177 -28.39 -3.26 20.36
C ASP A 177 -27.10 -3.88 20.93
N ILE A 178 -26.67 -3.43 22.10
CA ILE A 178 -25.48 -3.95 22.81
C ILE A 178 -25.88 -4.65 24.12
N SER A 179 -27.12 -5.14 24.21
CA SER A 179 -27.54 -5.99 25.31
C SER A 179 -26.71 -7.28 25.35
N GLU A 180 -26.53 -7.83 26.56
CA GLU A 180 -25.72 -9.05 26.75
C GLU A 180 -26.21 -10.20 25.88
N SER A 181 -27.53 -10.39 25.76
CA SER A 181 -28.10 -11.40 24.87
C SER A 181 -27.63 -11.23 23.43
N ASN A 182 -27.68 -9.99 22.93
CA ASN A 182 -27.35 -9.67 21.54
C ASN A 182 -25.85 -9.86 21.24
N ILE A 183 -25.00 -9.51 22.21
CA ILE A 183 -23.55 -9.75 22.14
C ILE A 183 -23.25 -11.26 22.16
N GLN A 184 -23.94 -12.04 22.98
CA GLN A 184 -23.74 -13.49 23.02
C GLN A 184 -24.21 -14.17 21.73
N ASP A 185 -25.31 -13.69 21.14
CA ASP A 185 -25.79 -14.17 19.85
C ASP A 185 -24.79 -13.84 18.72
N PHE A 186 -24.24 -12.62 18.70
CA PHE A 186 -23.15 -12.26 17.79
C PHE A 186 -21.95 -13.21 17.94
N LYS A 187 -21.47 -13.40 19.17
CA LYS A 187 -20.29 -14.22 19.46
C LYS A 187 -20.45 -15.66 18.98
N LYS A 188 -21.65 -16.20 19.17
CA LYS A 188 -22.01 -17.57 18.78
C LYS A 188 -22.14 -17.72 17.26
N GLU A 189 -22.70 -16.74 16.57
CA GLU A 189 -22.97 -16.83 15.13
C GLU A 189 -21.82 -16.36 14.25
N VAL A 190 -21.04 -15.39 14.70
CA VAL A 190 -20.01 -14.72 13.90
C VAL A 190 -18.62 -15.18 14.35
N LEU A 191 -18.16 -14.70 15.51
CA LEU A 191 -16.93 -15.11 16.18
C LEU A 191 -16.83 -14.49 17.57
N GLU A 192 -16.09 -15.14 18.45
CA GLU A 192 -15.69 -14.60 19.75
C GLU A 192 -14.17 -14.46 19.78
N GLU A 193 -13.68 -13.24 19.98
CA GLU A 193 -12.25 -12.94 20.16
C GLU A 193 -12.10 -11.88 21.26
N PRO A 194 -11.01 -11.90 22.04
CA PRO A 194 -10.82 -10.99 23.17
C PRO A 194 -10.62 -9.52 22.76
N PHE A 195 -10.20 -9.29 21.51
CA PHE A 195 -9.99 -7.96 20.93
C PHE A 195 -11.23 -7.36 20.27
N LEU A 196 -12.41 -7.96 20.41
CA LEU A 196 -13.65 -7.33 19.96
C LEU A 196 -14.19 -6.35 20.99
N LYS A 197 -14.47 -5.13 20.55
CA LYS A 197 -15.11 -4.07 21.33
C LYS A 197 -16.47 -3.74 20.70
N PHE A 198 -17.55 -4.06 21.40
CA PHE A 198 -18.90 -3.78 20.93
C PHE A 198 -19.27 -2.31 21.17
N VAL A 199 -19.69 -1.64 20.11
CA VAL A 199 -20.03 -0.22 20.11
C VAL A 199 -21.45 -0.07 19.58
N LYS A 200 -22.28 0.67 20.34
CA LYS A 200 -23.64 1.00 19.88
C LYS A 200 -23.57 1.93 18.68
N SER A 201 -24.32 1.62 17.64
CA SER A 201 -24.38 2.42 16.42
C SER A 201 -25.80 2.52 15.87
N GLU A 202 -26.04 3.49 15.00
CA GLU A 202 -27.31 3.64 14.28
C GLU A 202 -27.21 2.97 12.91
N LYS A 203 -28.35 2.52 12.37
CA LYS A 203 -28.41 1.91 11.04
C LYS A 203 -27.85 2.89 10.00
N PRO A 204 -26.78 2.54 9.27
CA PRO A 204 -26.22 3.41 8.25
C PRO A 204 -27.22 3.74 7.14
N ALA A 205 -27.30 5.02 6.77
CA ALA A 205 -28.25 5.53 5.76
C ALA A 205 -28.05 4.92 4.35
N PHE A 206 -26.87 4.39 4.05
CA PHE A 206 -26.64 3.71 2.77
C PHE A 206 -27.23 2.28 2.71
N LEU A 207 -27.42 1.62 3.86
CA LEU A 207 -28.07 0.30 3.92
C LEU A 207 -29.58 0.40 3.69
N SER A 208 -30.20 1.57 3.91
CA SER A 208 -31.61 1.78 3.59
C SER A 208 -31.91 1.89 2.10
N VAL A 209 -30.91 2.17 1.24
CA VAL A 209 -31.12 2.40 -0.21
C VAL A 209 -30.91 1.13 -1.03
N ILE A 210 -30.12 0.17 -0.54
CA ILE A 210 -29.84 -1.10 -1.25
C ILE A 210 -30.95 -2.15 -1.02
N LEU A 211 -31.78 -1.95 0.01
CA LEU A 211 -32.84 -2.88 0.43
C LEU A 211 -34.27 -2.41 0.04
N THR A 212 -34.39 -1.39 -0.81
CA THR A 212 -35.64 -0.95 -1.47
C THR A 212 -35.53 -1.11 -2.96
#